data_AF-A0A961YBX5-F1
#
_entry.id   AF-A0A961YBX5-F1
#
_cell.length_a   1.000
_cell.length_b   1.000
_cell.length_c   1.000
_cell.angle_alpha   90.00
_cell.angle_beta   90.00
_cell.angle_gamma   90.00
#
_symmetry.space_group_name_H-M   'P 1'
#
loop_
_entity.id
_entity.type
_entity.pdbx_description
1 polymer ?
#
loop_
_entity_poly.entity_id
_entity_poly.type
_entity_poly.pdbx_seq_one_letter_code
_entity_poly.pdbx_strand_id
1 'polypeptide(L)'
;MKTGSNILLAVLMVCAMLFAGACTAGEGGENPFVAGAFDKAKIDAAIASADTIKPVEGVTGIIVPHHLLAADLIARGFRAASAGSYDRIVMLAPDHFRAVSGGFGTTRAGFETVYGAVETDTAAVEELAGGNALMEMRGNLSHEHGVVALMPFVKHFFPDTPVVALIAAIDTTPDQWRAMAASLRSVVTEKTLVVQSTDFSHYLPLDQAVLRDQESLGVIAANDPEQVPPLIQPDHLDTKAGLYIQMRLQREIFSSHPVVIANSNSAEYSGIAENTTSYVTAVYLRDAEAGTSLVPDDQRVVYFGGDVLLGRYLTPVLLEEGAREAVTQKILAVTHGRPLIINLEGVILDEPVAGLWDDAHLMLRELAVPVLKDIGVVAASLANNHSRDLGIVGFDETRRILRGAGIIPLEHGKDADTGAVRVTAANYIAGRDSEPALYRNPQDSGAVCNLDAAPPLVAFMHWGREYTSEAGSKERETARVLAGCGVQVIVGAHSHQASVRVDNVPGQAVSMVYSLGNLLFDQSMDKSTSALLEVRVFGSGTVFTRLIGLPNLFRFGNAHMRAETVE
;
A
#
# COMPACT_ATOMS: atom_id res chain seq x y z
N MET A 1 24.40 -51.15 21.05
CA MET A 1 23.45 -50.60 20.07
C MET A 1 23.81 -49.16 19.78
N LYS A 2 24.61 -48.98 18.72
CA LYS A 2 24.84 -47.71 18.03
C LYS A 2 23.80 -47.64 16.91
N THR A 3 23.03 -46.56 16.81
CA THR A 3 22.37 -46.03 15.59
C THR A 3 21.37 -44.97 16.05
N GLY A 4 21.70 -43.69 15.89
CA GLY A 4 20.80 -42.59 16.27
C GLY A 4 21.44 -41.21 16.15
N SER A 5 22.76 -41.11 16.35
CA SER A 5 23.47 -39.83 16.29
C SER A 5 24.06 -39.48 14.91
N ASN A 6 24.05 -40.41 13.95
CA ASN A 6 24.71 -40.20 12.65
C ASN A 6 23.77 -39.69 11.53
N ILE A 7 22.44 -39.68 11.74
CA ILE A 7 21.49 -39.18 10.72
C ILE A 7 21.27 -37.67 10.90
N LEU A 8 21.19 -37.18 12.14
CA LEU A 8 20.99 -35.74 12.42
C LEU A 8 22.24 -34.91 12.06
N LEU A 9 23.44 -35.47 12.27
CA LEU A 9 24.69 -34.82 11.88
C LEU A 9 24.89 -34.84 10.35
N ALA A 10 24.37 -35.84 9.64
CA ALA A 10 24.45 -35.91 8.18
C ALA A 10 23.48 -34.92 7.50
N VAL A 11 22.29 -34.69 8.05
CA VAL A 11 21.31 -33.73 7.50
C VAL A 11 21.74 -32.27 7.73
N LEU A 12 22.29 -31.95 8.91
CA LEU A 12 22.86 -30.62 9.18
C LEU A 12 24.11 -30.33 8.33
N MET A 13 24.92 -31.34 8.00
CA MET A 13 26.12 -31.18 7.18
C MET A 13 25.79 -31.06 5.68
N VAL A 14 24.70 -31.68 5.20
CA VAL A 14 24.22 -31.51 3.81
C VAL A 14 23.60 -30.12 3.61
N CYS A 15 22.85 -29.57 4.57
CA CYS A 15 22.35 -28.19 4.48
C CYS A 15 23.48 -27.14 4.59
N ALA A 16 24.49 -27.38 5.42
CA ALA A 16 25.66 -26.49 5.50
C ALA A 16 26.55 -26.58 4.24
N MET A 17 26.65 -27.74 3.58
CA MET A 17 27.41 -27.89 2.34
C MET A 17 26.70 -27.33 1.11
N LEU A 18 25.35 -27.31 1.09
CA LEU A 18 24.59 -26.64 0.03
C LEU A 18 24.74 -25.10 0.06
N PHE A 19 25.03 -24.51 1.22
CA PHE A 19 25.21 -23.05 1.36
C PHE A 19 26.66 -22.58 1.48
N ALA A 20 27.57 -23.39 2.05
CA ALA A 20 29.00 -23.07 2.02
C ALA A 20 29.63 -23.33 0.65
N GLY A 21 29.09 -24.29 -0.14
CA GLY A 21 29.51 -24.55 -1.52
C GLY A 21 29.08 -23.47 -2.51
N ALA A 22 28.02 -22.70 -2.20
CA ALA A 22 27.60 -21.54 -3.00
C ALA A 22 28.54 -20.33 -2.86
N CYS A 23 29.33 -20.28 -1.78
CA CYS A 23 30.31 -19.22 -1.54
C CYS A 23 31.74 -19.57 -2.02
N THR A 24 31.94 -20.78 -2.57
CA THR A 24 33.19 -21.16 -3.25
C THR A 24 32.87 -21.76 -4.61
N ALA A 25 32.20 -20.99 -5.48
CA ALA A 25 32.13 -21.32 -6.89
C ALA A 25 33.51 -21.09 -7.52
N GLY A 26 34.32 -22.15 -7.57
CA GLY A 26 35.33 -22.27 -8.62
C GLY A 26 34.64 -22.25 -9.98
N GLU A 27 35.33 -21.72 -10.99
CA GLU A 27 34.90 -21.65 -12.38
C GLU A 27 34.27 -22.99 -12.84
N GLY A 28 32.93 -23.07 -12.95
CA GLY A 28 32.24 -24.18 -13.63
C GLY A 28 31.03 -24.86 -12.96
N GLY A 29 30.47 -24.39 -11.83
CA GLY A 29 29.22 -24.96 -11.26
C GLY A 29 27.96 -24.20 -11.69
N GLU A 30 26.90 -24.90 -12.14
CA GLU A 30 25.60 -24.29 -12.46
C GLU A 30 24.94 -23.67 -11.21
N ASN A 31 24.57 -22.39 -11.29
CA ASN A 31 23.86 -21.70 -10.21
C ASN A 31 22.38 -22.20 -10.16
N PRO A 32 21.93 -22.88 -9.08
CA PRO A 32 20.59 -23.44 -8.99
C PRO A 32 19.48 -22.37 -9.01
N PHE A 33 19.79 -21.13 -8.61
CA PHE A 33 18.86 -19.99 -8.68
C PHE A 33 18.63 -19.51 -10.12
N VAL A 34 19.58 -19.78 -11.01
CA VAL A 34 19.50 -19.42 -12.44
C VAL A 34 18.91 -20.55 -13.27
N ALA A 35 19.15 -21.82 -12.91
CA ALA A 35 18.68 -22.98 -13.65
C ALA A 35 17.16 -22.96 -13.89
N GLY A 36 16.37 -22.51 -12.89
CA GLY A 36 14.93 -22.40 -13.02
C GLY A 36 14.46 -21.39 -14.07
N ALA A 37 15.26 -20.38 -14.41
CA ALA A 37 14.93 -19.38 -15.44
C ALA A 37 14.97 -20.01 -16.84
N PHE A 38 15.67 -21.14 -16.97
CA PHE A 38 15.79 -21.91 -18.20
C PHE A 38 14.83 -23.11 -18.27
N ASP A 39 13.95 -23.27 -17.29
CA ASP A 39 12.83 -24.23 -17.33
C ASP A 39 11.58 -23.57 -17.91
N LYS A 40 11.38 -23.71 -19.22
CA LYS A 40 10.25 -23.10 -19.93
C LYS A 40 8.89 -23.53 -19.34
N ALA A 41 8.74 -24.79 -18.91
CA ALA A 41 7.46 -25.27 -18.41
C ALA A 41 7.09 -24.61 -17.08
N LYS A 42 8.08 -24.40 -16.20
CA LYS A 42 7.90 -23.67 -14.95
C LYS A 42 7.50 -22.21 -15.19
N ILE A 43 8.15 -21.54 -16.15
CA ILE A 43 7.84 -20.15 -16.49
C ILE A 43 6.47 -20.02 -17.15
N ASP A 44 6.12 -20.91 -18.09
CA ASP A 44 4.78 -20.94 -18.71
C ASP A 44 3.68 -21.10 -17.66
N ALA A 45 3.88 -21.97 -16.67
CA ALA A 45 2.91 -22.18 -15.58
C ALA A 45 2.73 -20.92 -14.71
N ALA A 46 3.83 -20.24 -14.38
CA ALA A 46 3.77 -18.97 -13.65
C ALA A 46 3.04 -17.88 -14.44
N ILE A 47 3.33 -17.73 -15.73
CA ILE A 47 2.64 -16.79 -16.63
C ILE A 47 1.14 -17.08 -16.67
N ALA A 48 0.75 -18.34 -16.89
CA ALA A 48 -0.65 -18.73 -16.94
C ALA A 48 -1.39 -18.47 -15.61
N SER A 49 -0.71 -18.62 -14.47
CA SER A 49 -1.31 -18.32 -13.15
C SER A 49 -1.67 -16.84 -12.98
N ALA A 50 -1.03 -15.93 -13.72
CA ALA A 50 -1.30 -14.51 -13.66
C ALA A 50 -2.46 -14.06 -14.57
N ASP A 51 -3.08 -14.95 -15.36
CA ASP A 51 -4.16 -14.57 -16.30
C ASP A 51 -5.39 -13.96 -15.62
N THR A 52 -5.57 -14.21 -14.32
CA THR A 52 -6.61 -13.58 -13.49
C THR A 52 -6.36 -12.09 -13.27
N ILE A 53 -5.12 -11.63 -13.40
CA ILE A 53 -4.75 -10.23 -13.30
C ILE A 53 -5.11 -9.53 -14.61
N LYS A 54 -6.03 -8.57 -14.50
CA LYS A 54 -6.36 -7.65 -15.59
C LYS A 54 -5.22 -6.63 -15.74
N PRO A 55 -4.56 -6.55 -16.91
CA PRO A 55 -3.57 -5.51 -17.17
C PRO A 55 -4.20 -4.10 -17.09
N VAL A 56 -3.42 -3.12 -16.64
CA VAL A 56 -3.88 -1.72 -16.48
C VAL A 56 -2.91 -0.79 -17.20
N GLU A 57 -3.46 0.23 -17.87
CA GLU A 57 -2.64 1.25 -18.55
C GLU A 57 -1.97 2.20 -17.55
N GLY A 58 -0.95 2.94 -18.01
CA GLY A 58 -0.29 3.96 -17.18
C GLY A 58 0.64 3.40 -16.10
N VAL A 59 0.98 2.11 -16.18
CA VAL A 59 2.03 1.50 -15.34
C VAL A 59 3.39 1.99 -15.78
N THR A 60 4.16 2.55 -14.85
CA THR A 60 5.50 3.12 -15.09
C THR A 60 6.60 2.39 -14.31
N GLY A 61 6.23 1.50 -13.40
CA GLY A 61 7.19 0.63 -12.73
C GLY A 61 6.54 -0.50 -11.98
N ILE A 62 7.32 -1.53 -11.71
CA ILE A 62 6.93 -2.69 -10.91
C ILE A 62 8.05 -3.06 -9.93
N ILE A 63 7.67 -3.59 -8.78
CA ILE A 63 8.54 -4.31 -7.85
C ILE A 63 8.13 -5.77 -7.93
N VAL A 64 9.08 -6.66 -8.19
CA VAL A 64 8.86 -8.10 -8.26
C VAL A 64 9.99 -8.84 -7.55
N PRO A 65 9.72 -10.02 -6.94
CA PRO A 65 10.78 -10.87 -6.43
C PRO A 65 11.63 -11.42 -7.57
N HIS A 66 12.80 -11.96 -7.26
CA HIS A 66 13.63 -12.71 -8.22
C HIS A 66 13.87 -14.17 -7.82
N HIS A 67 13.42 -14.58 -6.63
CA HIS A 67 13.41 -15.98 -6.27
C HIS A 67 12.28 -16.71 -6.99
N LEU A 68 12.65 -17.57 -7.95
CA LEU A 68 11.72 -18.36 -8.78
C LEU A 68 10.88 -19.39 -7.99
N LEU A 69 11.02 -19.46 -6.66
CA LEU A 69 10.03 -20.13 -5.81
C LEU A 69 8.67 -19.42 -5.88
N ALA A 70 8.69 -18.09 -5.93
CA ALA A 70 7.52 -17.22 -6.06
C ALA A 70 7.33 -16.70 -7.50
N ALA A 71 7.56 -17.55 -8.50
CA ALA A 71 7.49 -17.18 -9.91
C ALA A 71 6.10 -16.67 -10.32
N ASP A 72 5.03 -17.12 -9.66
CA ASP A 72 3.67 -16.62 -9.88
C ASP A 72 3.56 -15.12 -9.52
N LEU A 73 4.20 -14.68 -8.44
CA LEU A 73 4.23 -13.27 -8.04
C LEU A 73 4.99 -12.40 -9.04
N ILE A 74 6.08 -12.93 -9.62
CA ILE A 74 6.79 -12.27 -10.72
C ILE A 74 5.86 -12.07 -11.91
N ALA A 75 5.19 -13.15 -12.34
CA ALA A 75 4.25 -13.11 -13.45
C ALA A 75 3.11 -12.11 -13.22
N ARG A 76 2.58 -12.02 -11.99
CA ARG A 76 1.54 -11.04 -11.63
C ARG A 76 2.00 -9.60 -11.86
N GLY A 77 3.21 -9.24 -11.45
CA GLY A 77 3.76 -7.89 -11.65
C GLY A 77 3.91 -7.54 -13.13
N PHE A 78 4.52 -8.43 -13.93
CA PHE A 78 4.67 -8.22 -15.37
C PHE A 78 3.32 -8.19 -16.10
N ARG A 79 2.38 -9.06 -15.71
CA ARG A 79 1.02 -9.08 -16.27
C ARG A 79 0.28 -7.78 -16.01
N ALA A 80 0.37 -7.22 -14.80
CA ALA A 80 -0.26 -5.93 -14.49
C ALA A 80 0.24 -4.80 -15.40
N ALA A 81 1.53 -4.81 -15.74
CA ALA A 81 2.16 -3.84 -16.63
C ALA A 81 1.92 -4.10 -18.14
N SER A 82 1.40 -5.27 -18.52
CA SER A 82 1.37 -5.72 -19.92
C SER A 82 0.39 -4.97 -20.85
N ALA A 83 -0.43 -4.06 -20.31
CA ALA A 83 -1.21 -3.13 -21.14
C ALA A 83 -0.35 -1.99 -21.72
N GLY A 84 0.81 -1.72 -21.11
CA GLY A 84 1.71 -0.66 -21.52
C GLY A 84 2.54 -1.01 -22.76
N SER A 85 3.04 0.03 -23.43
CA SER A 85 4.02 -0.08 -24.51
C SER A 85 5.24 0.72 -24.14
N TYR A 86 6.38 0.04 -24.06
CA TYR A 86 7.60 0.60 -23.49
C TYR A 86 8.73 0.66 -24.51
N ASP A 87 9.45 1.78 -24.53
CA ASP A 87 10.66 1.95 -25.36
C ASP A 87 11.90 1.32 -24.70
N ARG A 88 11.88 1.18 -23.37
CA ARG A 88 12.99 0.69 -22.56
C ARG A 88 12.49 0.13 -21.24
N ILE A 89 13.17 -0.89 -20.75
CA ILE A 89 13.07 -1.36 -19.37
C ILE A 89 14.36 -0.99 -18.63
N VAL A 90 14.23 -0.28 -17.52
CA VAL A 90 15.35 -0.09 -16.57
C VAL A 90 15.18 -1.12 -15.46
N MET A 91 16.10 -2.08 -15.39
CA MET A 91 16.08 -3.17 -14.42
C MET A 91 17.01 -2.84 -13.24
N LEU A 92 16.44 -2.62 -12.06
CA LEU A 92 17.19 -2.36 -10.82
C LEU A 92 17.34 -3.68 -10.05
N ALA A 93 18.56 -4.14 -9.80
CA ALA A 93 18.84 -5.40 -9.11
C ALA A 93 19.95 -5.27 -8.05
N PRO A 94 19.98 -6.12 -7.01
CA PRO A 94 21.12 -6.24 -6.11
C PRO A 94 22.34 -6.91 -6.77
N ASP A 95 23.54 -6.62 -6.27
CA ASP A 95 24.78 -7.36 -6.57
C ASP A 95 24.99 -8.49 -5.55
N HIS A 96 24.47 -9.69 -5.83
CA HIS A 96 24.55 -10.82 -4.91
C HIS A 96 25.98 -11.36 -4.76
N PHE A 97 26.79 -11.21 -5.79
CA PHE A 97 28.13 -11.81 -5.88
C PHE A 97 29.26 -10.81 -5.60
N ARG A 98 28.93 -9.55 -5.29
CA ARG A 98 29.90 -8.46 -5.07
C ARG A 98 30.83 -8.28 -6.28
N ALA A 99 30.28 -8.42 -7.47
CA ALA A 99 31.01 -8.38 -8.74
C ALA A 99 31.15 -6.95 -9.31
N VAL A 100 30.45 -5.96 -8.73
CA VAL A 100 30.55 -4.56 -9.11
C VAL A 100 31.81 -3.92 -8.51
N SER A 101 32.67 -3.33 -9.36
CA SER A 101 33.91 -2.67 -8.92
C SER A 101 33.75 -1.21 -8.45
N GLY A 102 32.52 -0.78 -8.19
CA GLY A 102 32.09 0.58 -7.84
C GLY A 102 30.71 0.56 -7.18
N GLY A 103 29.96 1.66 -7.26
CA GLY A 103 28.60 1.70 -6.68
C GLY A 103 27.56 0.93 -7.51
N PHE A 104 27.64 1.03 -8.84
CA PHE A 104 26.66 0.44 -9.74
C PHE A 104 27.33 -0.24 -10.94
N GLY A 105 26.80 -1.40 -11.29
CA GLY A 105 27.22 -2.24 -12.39
C GLY A 105 26.17 -2.29 -13.51
N THR A 106 26.63 -2.59 -14.72
CA THR A 106 25.79 -2.85 -15.89
C THR A 106 26.47 -3.84 -16.84
N THR A 107 25.81 -4.15 -17.95
CA THR A 107 26.40 -4.87 -19.07
C THR A 107 25.97 -4.28 -20.40
N ARG A 108 26.77 -4.50 -21.44
CA ARG A 108 26.39 -4.33 -22.84
C ARG A 108 25.89 -5.61 -23.51
N ALA A 109 26.08 -6.77 -22.89
CA ALA A 109 25.62 -8.04 -23.45
C ALA A 109 24.10 -8.18 -23.30
N GLY A 110 23.45 -8.81 -24.28
CA GLY A 110 22.06 -9.25 -24.15
C GLY A 110 21.92 -10.48 -23.24
N PHE A 111 20.68 -10.91 -23.03
CA PHE A 111 20.35 -12.03 -22.15
C PHE A 111 19.60 -13.12 -22.94
N GLU A 112 20.17 -14.33 -22.98
CA GLU A 112 19.48 -15.48 -23.55
C GLU A 112 18.40 -16.00 -22.61
N THR A 113 17.24 -16.37 -23.16
CA THR A 113 16.12 -16.92 -22.40
C THR A 113 15.46 -18.08 -23.14
N VAL A 114 14.55 -18.78 -22.47
CA VAL A 114 13.72 -19.84 -23.07
C VAL A 114 12.75 -19.35 -24.16
N TYR A 115 12.59 -18.04 -24.32
CA TYR A 115 11.76 -17.41 -25.36
C TYR A 115 12.60 -16.62 -26.39
N GLY A 116 13.93 -16.75 -26.35
CA GLY A 116 14.87 -16.02 -27.18
C GLY A 116 15.55 -14.85 -26.46
N ALA A 117 16.45 -14.16 -27.16
CA ALA A 117 17.27 -13.10 -26.59
C ALA A 117 16.47 -11.85 -26.20
N VAL A 118 16.84 -11.26 -25.06
CA VAL A 118 16.49 -9.90 -24.64
C VAL A 118 17.68 -9.00 -24.91
N GLU A 119 17.47 -7.97 -25.72
CA GLU A 119 18.53 -7.05 -26.10
C GLU A 119 18.81 -6.03 -24.99
N THR A 120 20.06 -5.62 -24.90
CA THR A 120 20.48 -4.51 -24.03
C THR A 120 20.41 -3.21 -24.80
N ASP A 121 19.92 -2.14 -24.18
CA ASP A 121 19.98 -0.80 -24.75
C ASP A 121 21.38 -0.22 -24.60
N THR A 122 22.27 -0.58 -25.53
CA THR A 122 23.69 -0.22 -25.47
C THR A 122 23.90 1.30 -25.56
N ALA A 123 23.02 2.03 -26.25
CA ALA A 123 23.10 3.48 -26.35
C ALA A 123 22.87 4.15 -25.00
N ALA A 124 21.83 3.73 -24.26
CA ALA A 124 21.58 4.20 -22.90
C ALA A 124 22.70 3.82 -21.93
N VAL A 125 23.23 2.59 -22.04
CA VAL A 125 24.36 2.13 -21.23
C VAL A 125 25.60 3.00 -21.45
N GLU A 126 25.91 3.34 -22.70
CA GLU A 126 27.04 4.21 -23.05
C GLU A 126 26.88 5.63 -22.50
N GLU A 127 25.66 6.18 -22.59
CA GLU A 127 25.33 7.49 -22.04
C GLU A 127 25.53 7.53 -20.52
N LEU A 128 25.04 6.53 -19.79
CA LEU A 128 25.20 6.43 -18.34
C LEU A 128 26.66 6.16 -17.92
N ALA A 129 27.37 5.32 -18.66
CA ALA A 129 28.77 4.99 -18.38
C ALA A 129 29.71 6.20 -18.58
N GLY A 130 29.38 7.12 -19.49
CA GLY A 130 30.15 8.35 -19.72
C GLY A 130 30.29 9.25 -18.50
N GLY A 131 29.40 9.11 -17.50
CA GLY A 131 29.45 9.83 -16.22
C GLY A 131 30.30 9.20 -15.12
N ASN A 132 30.98 8.06 -15.37
CA ASN A 132 31.73 7.25 -14.39
C ASN A 132 30.90 6.71 -13.20
N ALA A 133 29.57 6.86 -13.21
CA ALA A 133 28.68 6.39 -12.14
C ALA A 133 28.26 4.92 -12.32
N LEU A 134 28.28 4.42 -13.56
CA LEU A 134 27.89 3.06 -13.94
C LEU A 134 29.08 2.35 -14.57
N MET A 135 29.46 1.19 -14.02
CA MET A 135 30.61 0.42 -14.48
C MET A 135 30.19 -0.85 -15.21
N GLU A 136 30.87 -1.18 -16.30
CA GLU A 136 30.71 -2.51 -16.90
C GLU A 136 31.17 -3.57 -15.88
N MET A 137 30.32 -4.58 -15.64
CA MET A 137 30.66 -5.64 -14.70
C MET A 137 31.79 -6.52 -15.22
N ARG A 138 32.60 -7.02 -14.28
CA ARG A 138 33.69 -7.95 -14.58
C ARG A 138 33.13 -9.38 -14.63
N GLY A 139 33.14 -10.00 -15.80
CA GLY A 139 32.74 -11.41 -15.96
C GLY A 139 31.34 -11.58 -16.54
N ASN A 140 30.83 -12.82 -16.51
CA ASN A 140 29.56 -13.19 -17.13
C ASN A 140 28.38 -13.03 -16.15
N LEU A 141 27.47 -12.09 -16.45
CA LEU A 141 26.22 -11.87 -15.73
C LEU A 141 25.27 -13.06 -15.67
N SER A 142 25.54 -14.13 -16.43
CA SER A 142 24.84 -15.41 -16.34
C SER A 142 24.65 -15.95 -14.91
N HIS A 143 25.48 -15.54 -13.94
CA HIS A 143 25.36 -15.98 -12.55
C HIS A 143 24.51 -15.02 -11.68
N GLU A 144 24.29 -13.77 -12.11
CA GLU A 144 23.52 -12.76 -11.37
C GLU A 144 22.02 -13.00 -11.52
N HIS A 145 21.50 -13.87 -10.66
CA HIS A 145 20.11 -14.29 -10.67
C HIS A 145 19.11 -13.15 -10.46
N GLY A 146 19.51 -12.04 -9.79
CA GLY A 146 18.64 -10.87 -9.63
C GLY A 146 18.20 -10.26 -10.96
N VAL A 147 18.98 -10.41 -12.03
CA VAL A 147 18.60 -9.95 -13.38
C VAL A 147 18.10 -11.13 -14.21
N VAL A 148 18.87 -12.21 -14.27
CA VAL A 148 18.62 -13.34 -15.20
C VAL A 148 17.27 -14.01 -14.94
N ALA A 149 16.84 -14.14 -13.67
CA ALA A 149 15.57 -14.77 -13.33
C ALA A 149 14.35 -14.06 -13.93
N LEU A 150 14.45 -12.76 -14.20
CA LEU A 150 13.34 -11.95 -14.72
C LEU A 150 13.31 -11.87 -16.24
N MET A 151 14.41 -12.19 -16.93
CA MET A 151 14.52 -12.04 -18.38
C MET A 151 13.49 -12.87 -19.18
N PRO A 152 13.13 -14.11 -18.79
CA PRO A 152 12.06 -14.84 -19.47
C PRO A 152 10.70 -14.10 -19.43
N PHE A 153 10.39 -13.43 -18.32
CA PHE A 153 9.16 -12.65 -18.18
C PHE A 153 9.23 -11.37 -19.01
N VAL A 154 10.37 -10.68 -19.01
CA VAL A 154 10.61 -9.54 -19.91
C VAL A 154 10.38 -9.95 -21.35
N LYS A 155 11.00 -11.03 -21.82
CA LYS A 155 10.87 -11.49 -23.20
C LYS A 155 9.44 -11.88 -23.57
N HIS A 156 8.72 -12.51 -22.64
CA HIS A 156 7.34 -12.93 -22.87
C HIS A 156 6.38 -11.73 -22.98
N PHE A 157 6.41 -10.81 -22.01
CA PHE A 157 5.46 -9.71 -21.94
C PHE A 157 5.84 -8.51 -22.82
N PHE A 158 7.14 -8.30 -23.05
CA PHE A 158 7.69 -7.14 -23.75
C PHE A 158 8.77 -7.58 -24.77
N PRO A 159 8.40 -8.36 -25.81
CA PRO A 159 9.35 -9.11 -26.64
C PRO A 159 10.38 -8.27 -27.40
N ASP A 160 10.05 -7.01 -27.69
CA ASP A 160 10.86 -6.08 -28.48
C ASP A 160 11.44 -4.92 -27.65
N THR A 161 11.23 -4.92 -26.32
CA THR A 161 11.69 -3.83 -25.46
C THR A 161 13.09 -4.13 -24.91
N PRO A 162 14.11 -3.30 -25.21
CA PRO A 162 15.45 -3.50 -24.71
C PRO A 162 15.58 -3.14 -23.22
N VAL A 163 16.58 -3.72 -22.56
CA VAL A 163 16.83 -3.57 -21.12
C VAL A 163 18.10 -2.76 -20.84
N VAL A 164 18.06 -1.91 -19.82
CA VAL A 164 19.24 -1.36 -19.14
C VAL A 164 19.30 -1.99 -17.75
N ALA A 165 20.23 -2.92 -17.55
CA ALA A 165 20.47 -3.53 -16.25
C ALA A 165 21.33 -2.61 -15.38
N LEU A 166 20.85 -2.32 -14.17
CA LEU A 166 21.54 -1.53 -13.16
C LEU A 166 21.61 -2.34 -11.88
N ILE A 167 22.82 -2.79 -11.57
CA ILE A 167 23.10 -3.71 -10.47
C ILE A 167 23.78 -2.90 -9.36
N ALA A 168 23.13 -2.78 -8.21
CA ALA A 168 23.59 -1.94 -7.12
C ALA A 168 24.45 -2.75 -6.14
N ALA A 169 25.65 -2.26 -5.85
CA ALA A 169 26.48 -2.82 -4.80
C ALA A 169 25.79 -2.63 -3.43
N ILE A 170 25.91 -3.66 -2.57
CA ILE A 170 25.25 -3.76 -1.26
C ILE A 170 25.63 -2.60 -0.33
N ASP A 171 26.85 -2.05 -0.48
CA ASP A 171 27.42 -1.00 0.37
C ASP A 171 27.29 0.42 -0.22
N THR A 172 26.49 0.59 -1.28
CA THR A 172 26.18 1.93 -1.82
C THR A 172 25.52 2.83 -0.79
N THR A 173 25.89 4.10 -0.81
CA THR A 173 25.39 5.12 0.12
C THR A 173 24.18 5.88 -0.44
N PRO A 174 23.34 6.51 0.42
CA PRO A 174 22.24 7.36 -0.04
C PRO A 174 22.65 8.48 -1.02
N ASP A 175 23.83 9.05 -0.88
CA ASP A 175 24.34 10.05 -1.84
C ASP A 175 24.62 9.43 -3.21
N GLN A 176 25.12 8.19 -3.25
CA GLN A 176 25.30 7.46 -4.50
C GLN A 176 23.95 7.08 -5.13
N TRP A 177 22.95 6.71 -4.33
CA TRP A 177 21.58 6.44 -4.83
C TRP A 177 20.98 7.70 -5.46
N ARG A 178 21.13 8.85 -4.81
CA ARG A 178 20.72 10.17 -5.33
C ARG A 178 21.40 10.51 -6.65
N ALA A 179 22.72 10.36 -6.70
CA ALA A 179 23.50 10.64 -7.89
C ALA A 179 23.06 9.74 -9.05
N MET A 180 22.85 8.45 -8.79
CA MET A 180 22.41 7.52 -9.81
C MET A 180 20.98 7.80 -10.29
N ALA A 181 20.04 8.09 -9.40
CA ALA A 181 18.69 8.51 -9.79
C ALA A 181 18.72 9.78 -10.66
N ALA A 182 19.63 10.73 -10.38
CA ALA A 182 19.83 11.91 -11.20
C ALA A 182 20.41 11.57 -12.58
N SER A 183 21.38 10.66 -12.66
CA SER A 183 21.95 10.18 -13.94
C SER A 183 20.91 9.48 -14.81
N LEU A 184 20.03 8.65 -14.22
CA LEU A 184 19.00 7.93 -14.96
C LEU A 184 18.01 8.85 -15.69
N ARG A 185 17.87 10.12 -15.29
CA ARG A 185 16.99 11.09 -15.96
C ARG A 185 17.33 11.31 -17.42
N SER A 186 18.58 11.06 -17.84
CA SER A 186 18.98 11.28 -19.23
C SER A 186 18.47 10.17 -20.17
N VAL A 187 18.21 8.98 -19.61
CA VAL A 187 17.73 7.81 -20.36
C VAL A 187 16.29 7.39 -20.01
N VAL A 188 15.70 7.87 -18.91
CA VAL A 188 14.31 7.57 -18.57
C VAL A 188 13.37 8.49 -19.35
N THR A 189 12.41 7.90 -20.05
CA THR A 189 11.35 8.60 -20.80
C THR A 189 9.97 8.32 -20.19
N GLU A 190 8.93 9.00 -20.67
CA GLU A 190 7.53 8.71 -20.29
C GLU A 190 7.09 7.27 -20.65
N LYS A 191 7.82 6.59 -21.55
CA LYS A 191 7.59 5.21 -22.00
C LYS A 191 8.60 4.21 -21.44
N THR A 192 9.39 4.59 -20.44
CA THR A 192 10.27 3.66 -19.75
C THR A 192 9.50 2.91 -18.65
N LEU A 193 9.64 1.59 -18.59
CA LEU A 193 9.20 0.78 -17.45
C LEU A 193 10.38 0.57 -16.49
N VAL A 194 10.23 0.97 -15.23
CA VAL A 194 11.25 0.70 -14.21
C VAL A 194 10.90 -0.57 -13.43
N VAL A 195 11.68 -1.62 -13.60
CA VAL A 195 11.49 -2.92 -12.95
C VAL A 195 12.49 -3.04 -11.80
N GLN A 196 12.01 -3.08 -10.57
CA GLN A 196 12.81 -3.38 -9.41
C GLN A 196 12.74 -4.90 -9.12
N SER A 197 13.88 -5.55 -9.27
CA SER A 197 14.12 -6.94 -8.85
C SER A 197 14.55 -6.96 -7.39
N THR A 198 13.67 -7.41 -6.50
CA THR A 198 13.94 -7.38 -5.05
C THR A 198 13.11 -8.41 -4.33
N ASP A 199 13.79 -9.30 -3.61
CA ASP A 199 13.19 -10.04 -2.52
C ASP A 199 13.24 -9.18 -1.23
N PHE A 200 12.26 -9.42 -0.35
CA PHE A 200 12.10 -8.73 0.93
C PHE A 200 12.61 -9.64 2.05
N SER A 201 12.51 -9.20 3.31
CA SER A 201 13.11 -9.81 4.51
C SER A 201 13.68 -11.22 4.36
N HIS A 202 14.99 -11.37 4.57
CA HIS A 202 15.72 -12.65 4.42
C HIS A 202 16.28 -13.15 5.74
N TYR A 203 16.37 -14.47 5.86
CA TYR A 203 17.06 -15.15 6.97
C TYR A 203 16.42 -14.93 8.33
N LEU A 204 15.13 -14.59 8.33
CA LEU A 204 14.35 -14.35 9.53
C LEU A 204 13.30 -15.45 9.74
N PRO A 205 13.00 -15.79 11.01
CA PRO A 205 11.76 -16.48 11.34
C PRO A 205 10.54 -15.69 10.85
N LEU A 206 9.46 -16.39 10.51
CA LEU A 206 8.29 -15.80 9.84
C LEU A 206 7.68 -14.61 10.60
N ASP A 207 7.61 -14.68 11.93
CA ASP A 207 7.08 -13.59 12.76
C ASP A 207 7.90 -12.30 12.66
N GLN A 208 9.23 -12.41 12.63
CA GLN A 208 10.13 -11.29 12.42
C GLN A 208 10.11 -10.78 10.98
N ALA A 209 9.98 -11.69 10.00
CA ALA A 209 9.82 -11.32 8.59
C ALA A 209 8.56 -10.48 8.37
N VAL A 210 7.42 -10.90 8.96
CA VAL A 210 6.15 -10.14 8.90
C VAL A 210 6.29 -8.73 9.47
N LEU A 211 7.02 -8.55 10.57
CA LEU A 211 7.28 -7.22 11.14
C LEU A 211 8.10 -6.34 10.19
N ARG A 212 9.17 -6.89 9.59
CA ARG A 212 10.04 -6.16 8.64
C ARG A 212 9.34 -5.86 7.32
N ASP A 213 8.49 -6.76 6.87
CA ASP A 213 7.63 -6.56 5.72
C ASP A 213 6.64 -5.43 5.98
N GLN A 214 6.02 -5.38 7.16
CA GLN A 214 5.11 -4.29 7.52
C GLN A 214 5.80 -2.91 7.52
N GLU A 215 7.05 -2.84 8.01
CA GLU A 215 7.86 -1.61 7.94
C GLU A 215 8.16 -1.22 6.48
N SER A 216 8.54 -2.19 5.64
CA SER A 216 8.78 -1.99 4.21
C SER A 216 7.53 -1.54 3.45
N LEU A 217 6.37 -2.15 3.73
CA LEU A 217 5.07 -1.77 3.16
C LEU A 217 4.69 -0.34 3.56
N GLY A 218 5.00 0.07 4.80
CA GLY A 218 4.82 1.45 5.25
C GLY A 218 5.69 2.44 4.46
N VAL A 219 6.95 2.11 4.17
CA VAL A 219 7.82 2.94 3.33
C VAL A 219 7.31 3.01 1.89
N ILE A 220 6.80 1.90 1.33
CA ILE A 220 6.15 1.88 0.02
C ILE A 220 4.89 2.76 0.02
N ALA A 221 4.04 2.66 1.04
CA ALA A 221 2.79 3.42 1.14
C ALA A 221 3.03 4.93 1.22
N ALA A 222 4.09 5.35 1.93
CA ALA A 222 4.46 6.75 2.05
C ALA A 222 4.98 7.36 0.74
N ASN A 223 5.46 6.53 -0.20
CA ASN A 223 6.04 6.93 -1.49
C ASN A 223 7.09 8.06 -1.34
N ASP A 224 7.91 7.96 -0.28
CA ASP A 224 8.93 8.96 0.06
C ASP A 224 10.31 8.29 0.11
N PRO A 225 11.18 8.52 -0.90
CA PRO A 225 12.47 7.84 -0.98
C PRO A 225 13.37 8.13 0.23
N GLU A 226 13.16 9.25 0.93
CA GLU A 226 13.93 9.58 2.14
C GLU A 226 13.57 8.70 3.37
N GLN A 227 12.55 7.86 3.26
CA GLN A 227 12.24 6.83 4.28
C GLN A 227 12.95 5.49 4.04
N VAL A 228 13.66 5.32 2.92
CA VAL A 228 14.42 4.09 2.62
C VAL A 228 15.72 3.94 3.43
N PRO A 229 16.55 4.98 3.67
CA PRO A 229 17.84 4.81 4.34
C PRO A 229 17.80 4.11 5.71
N PRO A 230 16.79 4.35 6.59
CA PRO A 230 16.66 3.65 7.87
C PRO A 230 16.40 2.15 7.79
N LEU A 231 15.96 1.62 6.64
CA LEU A 231 15.75 0.19 6.46
C LEU A 231 17.09 -0.57 6.61
N ILE A 232 17.01 -1.82 7.06
CA ILE A 232 18.17 -2.70 7.30
C ILE A 232 18.19 -3.75 6.20
N GLN A 233 19.33 -3.88 5.51
CA GLN A 233 19.55 -4.88 4.47
C GLN A 233 20.46 -5.99 5.03
N PRO A 234 20.09 -7.28 4.97
CA PRO A 234 18.95 -7.84 4.23
C PRO A 234 17.65 -8.00 5.04
N ASP A 235 17.61 -7.59 6.32
CA ASP A 235 16.45 -7.81 7.21
C ASP A 235 15.11 -7.32 6.63
N HIS A 236 15.11 -6.28 5.80
CA HIS A 236 13.90 -5.72 5.18
C HIS A 236 13.79 -6.05 3.69
N LEU A 237 14.91 -5.98 2.97
CA LEU A 237 14.98 -6.16 1.51
C LEU A 237 16.42 -6.30 1.01
N ASP A 238 16.56 -6.91 -0.16
CA ASP A 238 17.83 -7.17 -0.83
C ASP A 238 18.50 -5.96 -1.48
N THR A 239 17.76 -4.89 -1.80
CA THR A 239 18.36 -3.68 -2.37
C THR A 239 17.64 -2.39 -1.97
N LYS A 240 18.24 -1.68 -1.00
CA LYS A 240 17.80 -0.32 -0.65
C LYS A 240 18.02 0.67 -1.78
N ALA A 241 19.10 0.52 -2.54
CA ALA A 241 19.40 1.36 -3.69
C ALA A 241 18.28 1.24 -4.76
N GLY A 242 17.85 0.02 -5.06
CA GLY A 242 16.76 -0.25 -6.00
C GLY A 242 15.47 0.42 -5.56
N LEU A 243 15.04 0.23 -4.30
CA LEU A 243 13.83 0.86 -3.77
C LEU A 243 13.90 2.39 -3.78
N TYR A 244 15.04 2.97 -3.38
CA TYR A 244 15.24 4.42 -3.38
C TYR A 244 15.14 5.01 -4.79
N ILE A 245 15.85 4.42 -5.75
CA ILE A 245 15.88 4.89 -7.14
C ILE A 245 14.49 4.72 -7.78
N GLN A 246 13.83 3.57 -7.58
CA GLN A 246 12.46 3.32 -8.01
C GLN A 246 11.56 4.46 -7.53
N MET A 247 11.43 4.66 -6.21
CA MET A 247 10.56 5.68 -5.63
C MET A 247 10.88 7.09 -6.14
N ARG A 248 12.17 7.44 -6.26
CA ARG A 248 12.58 8.75 -6.74
C ARG A 248 12.18 9.00 -8.19
N LEU A 249 12.38 8.05 -9.10
CA LEU A 249 11.96 8.18 -10.49
C LEU A 249 10.43 8.25 -10.60
N GLN A 250 9.72 7.38 -9.85
CA GLN A 250 8.26 7.35 -9.83
C GLN A 250 7.65 8.67 -9.36
N ARG A 251 8.24 9.29 -8.35
CA ARG A 251 7.76 10.57 -7.82
C ARG A 251 8.15 11.77 -8.69
N GLU A 252 9.38 11.82 -9.18
CA GLU A 252 9.91 13.05 -9.80
C GLU A 252 9.82 13.11 -11.33
N ILE A 253 9.61 11.96 -11.99
CA ILE A 253 9.42 11.89 -13.45
C ILE A 253 7.98 11.49 -13.74
N PHE A 254 7.56 10.34 -13.21
CA PHE A 254 6.29 9.73 -13.61
C PHE A 254 5.06 10.26 -12.86
N SER A 255 5.26 10.96 -11.73
CA SER A 255 4.19 11.36 -10.79
C SER A 255 3.26 10.18 -10.45
N SER A 256 3.84 9.01 -10.19
CA SER A 256 3.11 7.75 -10.06
C SER A 256 3.02 7.27 -8.61
N HIS A 257 2.01 6.45 -8.37
CA HIS A 257 1.55 6.02 -7.05
C HIS A 257 1.68 4.49 -6.92
N PRO A 258 2.23 3.99 -5.80
CA PRO A 258 2.40 2.56 -5.61
C PRO A 258 1.09 1.86 -5.25
N VAL A 259 0.97 0.62 -5.72
CA VAL A 259 -0.09 -0.33 -5.42
C VAL A 259 0.54 -1.68 -5.14
N VAL A 260 0.50 -2.14 -3.89
CA VAL A 260 0.93 -3.49 -3.55
C VAL A 260 -0.20 -4.46 -3.90
N ILE A 261 0.13 -5.45 -4.72
CA ILE A 261 -0.80 -6.47 -5.21
C ILE A 261 -0.48 -7.86 -4.65
N ALA A 262 0.64 -8.02 -3.94
CA ALA A 262 0.92 -9.21 -3.14
C ALA A 262 1.93 -8.92 -2.03
N ASN A 263 1.73 -9.53 -0.85
CA ASN A 263 2.77 -9.79 0.13
C ASN A 263 2.61 -11.24 0.59
N SER A 264 3.69 -12.02 0.47
CA SER A 264 3.72 -13.45 0.78
C SER A 264 5.13 -13.80 1.28
N ASN A 265 5.33 -15.03 1.72
CA ASN A 265 6.60 -15.49 2.25
C ASN A 265 6.91 -16.93 1.79
N SER A 266 8.20 -17.25 1.62
CA SER A 266 8.70 -18.59 1.26
C SER A 266 8.14 -19.74 2.13
N ALA A 267 7.72 -19.46 3.37
CA ALA A 267 7.05 -20.40 4.25
C ALA A 267 5.71 -20.91 3.69
N GLU A 268 5.00 -20.09 2.91
CA GLU A 268 3.75 -20.48 2.25
C GLU A 268 3.99 -21.51 1.12
N TYR A 269 5.17 -21.47 0.50
CA TYR A 269 5.55 -22.39 -0.59
C TYR A 269 6.24 -23.65 -0.07
N SER A 270 7.08 -23.52 0.97
CA SER A 270 7.95 -24.59 1.47
C SER A 270 7.47 -25.25 2.76
N GLY A 271 6.61 -24.56 3.53
CA GLY A 271 6.21 -24.96 4.89
C GLY A 271 7.26 -24.71 5.97
N ILE A 272 8.39 -24.07 5.65
CA ILE A 272 9.50 -23.81 6.59
C ILE A 272 9.39 -22.37 7.10
N ALA A 273 9.35 -22.17 8.42
CA ALA A 273 9.06 -20.87 9.04
C ALA A 273 10.23 -20.30 9.86
N GLU A 274 11.29 -21.07 10.08
CA GLU A 274 12.42 -20.70 10.94
C GLU A 274 13.45 -19.80 10.26
N ASN A 275 13.50 -19.84 8.93
CA ASN A 275 14.42 -19.07 8.10
C ASN A 275 13.75 -18.87 6.74
N THR A 276 13.28 -17.66 6.50
CA THR A 276 12.40 -17.36 5.38
C THR A 276 12.91 -16.21 4.52
N THR A 277 12.36 -16.11 3.32
CA THR A 277 12.43 -14.94 2.43
C THR A 277 11.02 -14.44 2.16
N SER A 278 10.82 -13.13 2.28
CA SER A 278 9.54 -12.50 1.95
C SER A 278 9.50 -11.95 0.53
N TYR A 279 8.29 -11.82 0.01
CA TYR A 279 8.03 -11.33 -1.34
C TYR A 279 6.98 -10.23 -1.29
N VAL A 280 7.25 -9.12 -1.98
CA VAL A 280 6.28 -8.06 -2.22
C VAL A 280 6.23 -7.80 -3.72
N THR A 281 5.01 -7.79 -4.26
CA THR A 281 4.77 -7.37 -5.65
C THR A 281 4.01 -6.07 -5.66
N ALA A 282 4.59 -5.04 -6.28
CA ALA A 282 3.98 -3.71 -6.35
C ALA A 282 4.00 -3.16 -7.77
N VAL A 283 3.05 -2.28 -8.06
CA VAL A 283 2.88 -1.60 -9.35
C VAL A 283 2.81 -0.09 -9.11
N TYR A 284 3.49 0.71 -9.91
CA TYR A 284 3.40 2.17 -9.89
C TYR A 284 2.55 2.64 -11.07
N LEU A 285 1.51 3.43 -10.75
CA LEU A 285 0.52 3.92 -11.70
C LEU A 285 0.44 5.45 -11.67
N ARG A 286 0.35 6.08 -12.84
CA ARG A 286 0.16 7.54 -12.95
C ARG A 286 -1.15 8.00 -12.34
N ASP A 287 -2.22 7.26 -12.59
CA ASP A 287 -3.52 7.50 -11.99
C ASP A 287 -3.68 6.62 -10.74
N ALA A 288 -3.81 7.27 -9.59
CA ALA A 288 -4.08 6.59 -8.33
C ALA A 288 -5.45 5.88 -8.34
N GLU A 289 -6.48 6.45 -8.99
CA GLU A 289 -7.81 5.85 -9.05
C GLU A 289 -7.75 4.52 -9.85
N ALA A 290 -7.06 4.47 -10.99
CA ALA A 290 -6.89 3.26 -11.79
C ALA A 290 -6.37 2.05 -10.98
N GLY A 291 -5.49 2.28 -10.00
CA GLY A 291 -4.92 1.23 -9.14
C GLY A 291 -5.92 0.53 -8.21
N THR A 292 -7.10 1.11 -7.98
CA THR A 292 -8.18 0.50 -7.17
C THR A 292 -8.86 -0.70 -7.84
N SER A 293 -8.63 -0.87 -9.14
CA SER A 293 -9.08 -2.03 -9.91
C SER A 293 -8.11 -3.22 -9.84
N LEU A 294 -6.82 -2.97 -9.51
CA LEU A 294 -5.79 -4.01 -9.35
C LEU A 294 -5.90 -4.67 -7.97
N VAL A 295 -6.91 -5.53 -7.81
CA VAL A 295 -7.16 -6.26 -6.57
C VAL A 295 -7.23 -7.76 -6.88
N PRO A 296 -6.11 -8.48 -6.76
CA PRO A 296 -6.13 -9.94 -6.73
C PRO A 296 -7.08 -10.51 -5.68
N ASP A 297 -7.58 -11.73 -5.90
CA ASP A 297 -8.61 -12.37 -5.07
C ASP A 297 -8.08 -12.88 -3.71
N ASP A 298 -6.76 -12.91 -3.52
CA ASP A 298 -6.07 -13.43 -2.32
C ASP A 298 -5.80 -12.37 -1.24
N GLN A 299 -6.48 -11.22 -1.32
CA GLN A 299 -6.41 -10.15 -0.34
C GLN A 299 -7.79 -9.58 -0.03
N ARG A 300 -7.93 -9.00 1.17
CA ARG A 300 -9.14 -8.29 1.58
C ARG A 300 -8.89 -6.79 1.46
N VAL A 301 -9.87 -6.05 0.93
CA VAL A 301 -9.78 -4.59 0.77
C VAL A 301 -10.97 -3.93 1.45
N VAL A 302 -10.68 -2.93 2.28
CA VAL A 302 -11.66 -2.08 2.95
C VAL A 302 -11.26 -0.62 2.77
N TYR A 303 -12.24 0.26 2.65
CA TYR A 303 -12.02 1.70 2.56
C TYR A 303 -12.43 2.39 3.85
N PHE A 304 -11.70 3.45 4.19
CA PHE A 304 -12.12 4.42 5.20
C PHE A 304 -12.42 5.76 4.51
N GLY A 305 -13.51 6.39 4.93
CA GLY A 305 -13.88 7.76 4.60
C GLY A 305 -13.92 8.63 5.84
N GLY A 306 -13.71 9.93 5.65
CA GLY A 306 -13.74 10.91 6.73
C GLY A 306 -15.16 11.27 7.18
N ASP A 307 -15.37 12.55 7.44
CA ASP A 307 -16.59 13.07 8.05
C ASP A 307 -17.78 12.98 7.09
N VAL A 308 -18.91 12.51 7.61
CA VAL A 308 -20.19 12.37 6.91
C VAL A 308 -21.30 13.04 7.70
N LEU A 309 -21.89 14.07 7.11
CA LEU A 309 -23.11 14.76 7.53
C LEU A 309 -24.00 14.96 6.29
N LEU A 310 -25.11 14.22 6.23
CA LEU A 310 -26.08 14.25 5.12
C LEU A 310 -27.19 15.29 5.32
N GLY A 311 -27.12 16.03 6.42
CA GLY A 311 -28.08 17.06 6.81
C GLY A 311 -27.83 18.42 6.18
N ARG A 312 -28.51 19.45 6.73
CA ARG A 312 -28.29 20.87 6.41
C ARG A 312 -28.27 21.16 4.91
N TYR A 313 -27.20 21.80 4.41
CA TYR A 313 -27.12 22.23 3.02
C TYR A 313 -26.76 21.10 2.06
N LEU A 314 -26.33 19.93 2.56
CA LEU A 314 -26.11 18.76 1.70
C LEU A 314 -27.43 18.05 1.37
N THR A 315 -28.44 18.14 2.23
CA THR A 315 -29.75 17.49 2.02
C THR A 315 -30.40 17.83 0.67
N PRO A 316 -30.52 19.11 0.23
CA PRO A 316 -31.10 19.42 -1.07
C PRO A 316 -30.35 18.78 -2.24
N VAL A 317 -29.02 18.72 -2.17
CA VAL A 317 -28.18 18.11 -3.20
C VAL A 317 -28.43 16.60 -3.31
N LEU A 318 -28.64 15.93 -2.17
CA LEU A 318 -28.88 14.49 -2.13
C LEU A 318 -30.34 14.10 -2.40
N LEU A 319 -31.29 15.04 -2.33
CA LEU A 319 -32.68 14.82 -2.71
C LEU A 319 -32.90 14.93 -4.22
N GLU A 320 -32.01 15.63 -4.93
CA GLU A 320 -31.97 15.66 -6.38
C GLU A 320 -31.31 14.36 -6.88
N GLU A 321 -32.01 13.62 -7.75
CA GLU A 321 -31.65 12.25 -8.13
C GLU A 321 -30.36 12.19 -8.94
N GLY A 322 -30.17 13.08 -9.92
CA GLY A 322 -29.00 13.12 -10.78
C GLY A 322 -27.73 13.50 -10.02
N ALA A 323 -27.80 14.52 -9.16
CA ALA A 323 -26.70 14.91 -8.29
C ALA A 323 -26.36 13.82 -7.27
N ARG A 324 -27.35 13.17 -6.66
CA ARG A 324 -27.13 12.03 -5.75
C ARG A 324 -26.43 10.87 -6.46
N GLU A 325 -26.89 10.51 -7.66
CA GLU A 325 -26.29 9.44 -8.45
C GLU A 325 -24.84 9.79 -8.83
N ALA A 326 -24.58 11.00 -9.31
CA ALA A 326 -23.24 11.45 -9.66
C ALA A 326 -22.28 11.40 -8.47
N VAL A 327 -22.70 11.87 -7.29
CA VAL A 327 -21.90 11.81 -6.05
C VAL A 327 -21.62 10.36 -5.65
N THR A 328 -22.64 9.50 -5.69
CA THR A 328 -22.53 8.06 -5.39
C THR A 328 -21.55 7.38 -6.33
N GLN A 329 -21.69 7.60 -7.64
CA GLN A 329 -20.78 7.01 -8.64
C GLN A 329 -19.35 7.50 -8.48
N LYS A 330 -19.13 8.76 -8.05
CA LYS A 330 -17.76 9.24 -7.82
C LYS A 330 -17.07 8.51 -6.66
N ILE A 331 -17.81 8.09 -5.63
CA ILE A 331 -17.28 7.24 -4.55
C ILE A 331 -17.08 5.81 -5.06
N LEU A 332 -18.07 5.25 -5.76
CA LEU A 332 -18.03 3.87 -6.26
C LEU A 332 -16.95 3.64 -7.34
N ALA A 333 -16.58 4.66 -8.10
CA ALA A 333 -15.46 4.60 -9.04
C ALA A 333 -14.12 4.28 -8.35
N VAL A 334 -14.00 4.62 -7.07
CA VAL A 334 -12.81 4.34 -6.25
C VAL A 334 -13.01 3.07 -5.42
N THR A 335 -14.16 2.89 -4.78
CA THR A 335 -14.36 1.75 -3.87
C THR A 335 -14.71 0.45 -4.59
N HIS A 336 -15.25 0.53 -5.82
CA HIS A 336 -15.82 -0.58 -6.58
C HIS A 336 -16.86 -1.38 -5.77
N GLY A 337 -17.62 -0.69 -4.91
CA GLY A 337 -18.64 -1.30 -4.04
C GLY A 337 -18.07 -2.13 -2.88
N ARG A 338 -16.76 -2.06 -2.63
CA ARG A 338 -16.12 -2.73 -1.48
C ARG A 338 -16.50 -2.06 -0.16
N PRO A 339 -16.36 -2.76 0.98
CA PRO A 339 -16.76 -2.25 2.29
C PRO A 339 -16.14 -0.88 2.61
N LEU A 340 -16.99 0.06 3.05
CA LEU A 340 -16.61 1.41 3.45
C LEU A 340 -16.92 1.66 4.94
N ILE A 341 -15.97 2.25 5.65
CA ILE A 341 -16.09 2.64 7.06
C ILE A 341 -15.98 4.17 7.14
N ILE A 342 -16.93 4.85 7.80
CA ILE A 342 -17.00 6.32 7.81
C ILE A 342 -17.02 6.92 9.20
N ASN A 343 -16.70 8.21 9.34
CA ASN A 343 -16.98 8.97 10.56
C ASN A 343 -18.31 9.72 10.43
N LEU A 344 -19.35 9.28 11.14
CA LEU A 344 -20.71 9.84 11.01
C LEU A 344 -20.90 10.98 12.01
N GLU A 345 -20.81 12.21 11.52
CA GLU A 345 -20.90 13.45 12.28
C GLU A 345 -22.36 13.87 12.47
N GLY A 346 -23.08 13.22 13.38
CA GLY A 346 -24.44 13.64 13.76
C GLY A 346 -25.37 12.52 14.19
N VAL A 347 -26.66 12.86 14.29
CA VAL A 347 -27.74 11.98 14.73
C VAL A 347 -28.67 11.66 13.57
N ILE A 348 -29.04 10.38 13.43
CA ILE A 348 -30.07 9.93 12.49
C ILE A 348 -31.39 9.74 13.24
N LEU A 349 -32.48 10.28 12.68
CA LEU A 349 -33.81 10.27 13.27
C LEU A 349 -34.85 9.70 12.32
N ASP A 350 -35.88 9.03 12.84
CA ASP A 350 -37.04 8.60 12.05
C ASP A 350 -37.90 9.80 11.60
N GLU A 351 -38.02 10.85 12.42
CA GLU A 351 -38.87 12.01 12.17
C GLU A 351 -38.11 13.35 12.32
N PRO A 352 -38.51 14.41 11.60
CA PRO A 352 -37.90 15.73 11.74
C PRO A 352 -38.24 16.36 13.10
N VAL A 353 -37.26 17.06 13.67
CA VAL A 353 -37.39 17.78 14.95
C VAL A 353 -37.22 19.28 14.70
N ALA A 354 -38.11 20.08 15.29
CA ALA A 354 -38.11 21.55 15.16
C ALA A 354 -37.62 22.25 16.44
N GLY A 355 -37.23 23.52 16.30
CA GLY A 355 -36.82 24.36 17.44
C GLY A 355 -35.42 24.03 17.98
N LEU A 356 -34.58 23.42 17.16
CA LEU A 356 -33.20 23.11 17.49
C LEU A 356 -32.28 24.27 17.11
N TRP A 357 -31.07 24.25 17.66
CA TRP A 357 -30.02 25.22 17.38
C TRP A 357 -29.42 25.02 15.98
N ASP A 358 -28.86 26.08 15.41
CA ASP A 358 -28.39 26.11 14.01
C ASP A 358 -27.23 25.16 13.71
N ASP A 359 -26.47 24.78 14.74
CA ASP A 359 -25.29 23.91 14.63
C ASP A 359 -25.57 22.44 15.02
N ALA A 360 -26.83 22.01 15.00
CA ALA A 360 -27.22 20.61 15.20
C ALA A 360 -26.93 19.79 13.93
N HIS A 361 -26.19 18.70 14.07
CA HIS A 361 -25.94 17.77 12.99
C HIS A 361 -26.98 16.65 12.99
N LEU A 362 -28.02 16.83 12.18
CA LEU A 362 -29.17 15.94 12.12
C LEU A 362 -29.40 15.44 10.70
N MET A 363 -29.83 14.19 10.60
CA MET A 363 -30.14 13.53 9.33
C MET A 363 -31.43 12.73 9.48
N LEU A 364 -32.29 12.78 8.47
CA LEU A 364 -33.46 11.92 8.42
C LEU A 364 -33.06 10.53 7.95
N ARG A 365 -33.59 9.49 8.60
CA ARG A 365 -33.35 8.08 8.25
C ARG A 365 -33.66 7.79 6.80
N GLU A 366 -34.76 8.34 6.29
CA GLU A 366 -35.24 8.13 4.92
C GLU A 366 -34.24 8.62 3.87
N LEU A 367 -33.39 9.60 4.21
CA LEU A 367 -32.29 10.05 3.37
C LEU A 367 -31.00 9.30 3.69
N ALA A 368 -30.63 9.22 4.97
CA ALA A 368 -29.32 8.78 5.39
C ALA A 368 -29.08 7.29 5.11
N VAL A 369 -30.03 6.42 5.47
CA VAL A 369 -29.83 4.97 5.32
C VAL A 369 -29.67 4.55 3.86
N PRO A 370 -30.49 5.03 2.90
CA PRO A 370 -30.26 4.74 1.48
C PRO A 370 -28.89 5.20 0.98
N VAL A 371 -28.52 6.46 1.22
CA VAL A 371 -27.22 7.01 0.76
C VAL A 371 -26.04 6.21 1.34
N LEU A 372 -26.07 5.88 2.63
CA LEU A 372 -25.02 5.08 3.27
C LEU A 372 -24.92 3.67 2.67
N LYS A 373 -26.06 3.05 2.33
CA LYS A 373 -26.06 1.73 1.68
C LYS A 373 -25.57 1.79 0.24
N ASP A 374 -26.00 2.80 -0.51
CA ASP A 374 -25.66 2.97 -1.93
C ASP A 374 -24.14 3.11 -2.14
N ILE A 375 -23.43 3.72 -1.17
CA ILE A 375 -21.96 3.87 -1.22
C ILE A 375 -21.19 2.73 -0.51
N GLY A 376 -21.89 1.68 -0.05
CA GLY A 376 -21.27 0.49 0.53
C GLY A 376 -20.81 0.61 1.99
N VAL A 377 -21.42 1.50 2.79
CA VAL A 377 -21.05 1.64 4.21
C VAL A 377 -21.41 0.37 4.99
N VAL A 378 -20.41 -0.21 5.65
CA VAL A 378 -20.58 -1.39 6.55
C VAL A 378 -20.44 -1.03 8.03
N ALA A 379 -19.74 0.07 8.33
CA ALA A 379 -19.56 0.56 9.70
C ALA A 379 -19.47 2.09 9.74
N ALA A 380 -19.97 2.67 10.82
CA ALA A 380 -19.97 4.12 11.03
C ALA A 380 -19.50 4.45 12.44
N SER A 381 -18.45 5.26 12.55
CA SER A 381 -17.99 5.79 13.82
C SER A 381 -18.99 6.81 14.38
N LEU A 382 -19.40 6.55 15.61
CA LEU A 382 -20.14 7.46 16.49
C LEU A 382 -19.23 8.00 17.62
N ALA A 383 -17.91 7.78 17.50
CA ALA A 383 -16.92 8.27 18.45
C ALA A 383 -16.50 9.69 18.05
N ASN A 384 -17.44 10.63 18.03
CA ASN A 384 -17.20 12.04 17.70
C ASN A 384 -18.04 12.98 18.56
N ASN A 385 -17.78 14.28 18.44
CA ASN A 385 -18.40 15.33 19.25
C ASN A 385 -19.88 15.62 18.87
N HIS A 386 -20.34 15.17 17.70
CA HIS A 386 -21.71 15.43 17.21
C HIS A 386 -22.68 14.24 17.31
N SER A 387 -22.19 13.06 17.66
CA SER A 387 -23.01 11.85 17.83
C SER A 387 -24.07 11.97 18.94
N ARG A 388 -23.97 12.99 19.80
CA ARG A 388 -24.89 13.26 20.91
C ARG A 388 -25.52 14.65 20.84
N ASP A 389 -25.68 15.22 19.65
CA ASP A 389 -26.36 16.51 19.52
C ASP A 389 -27.79 16.46 20.11
N LEU A 390 -28.49 15.33 20.04
CA LEU A 390 -29.77 15.14 20.74
C LEU A 390 -29.66 14.29 22.02
N GLY A 391 -28.50 14.37 22.69
CA GLY A 391 -28.17 13.62 23.88
C GLY A 391 -28.22 12.10 23.67
N ILE A 392 -28.37 11.36 24.77
CA ILE A 392 -28.37 9.89 24.73
C ILE A 392 -29.53 9.29 23.92
N VAL A 393 -30.68 9.98 23.88
CA VAL A 393 -31.86 9.49 23.14
C VAL A 393 -31.58 9.45 21.64
N GLY A 394 -31.07 10.54 21.07
CA GLY A 394 -30.69 10.57 19.66
C GLY A 394 -29.55 9.60 19.34
N PHE A 395 -28.58 9.46 20.24
CA PHE A 395 -27.49 8.50 20.09
C PHE A 395 -27.98 7.05 20.02
N ASP A 396 -28.86 6.63 20.93
CA ASP A 396 -29.42 5.28 20.96
C ASP A 396 -30.36 5.02 19.77
N GLU A 397 -31.11 6.03 19.34
CA GLU A 397 -31.91 5.96 18.12
C GLU A 397 -31.03 5.75 16.88
N THR A 398 -29.96 6.54 16.75
CA THR A 398 -28.97 6.40 15.65
C THR A 398 -28.36 5.00 15.64
N ARG A 399 -27.94 4.47 16.81
CA ARG A 399 -27.42 3.10 16.93
C ARG A 399 -28.42 2.05 16.47
N ARG A 400 -29.69 2.19 16.86
CA ARG A 400 -30.76 1.28 16.44
C ARG A 400 -30.97 1.34 14.94
N ILE A 401 -31.02 2.54 14.35
CA ILE A 401 -31.21 2.74 12.91
C ILE A 401 -30.06 2.13 12.11
N LEU A 402 -28.81 2.39 12.51
CA LEU A 402 -27.63 1.82 11.85
C LEU A 402 -27.64 0.28 11.92
N ARG A 403 -27.88 -0.30 13.10
CA ARG A 403 -27.98 -1.77 13.25
C ARG A 403 -29.12 -2.35 12.40
N GLY A 404 -30.27 -1.69 12.38
CA GLY A 404 -31.41 -2.10 11.54
C GLY A 404 -31.11 -2.01 10.04
N ALA A 405 -30.16 -1.16 9.65
CA ALA A 405 -29.66 -1.05 8.29
C ALA A 405 -28.54 -2.07 7.96
N GLY A 406 -28.02 -2.80 8.95
CA GLY A 406 -26.86 -3.68 8.79
C GLY A 406 -25.51 -2.95 8.87
N ILE A 407 -25.49 -1.72 9.38
CA ILE A 407 -24.28 -0.90 9.56
C ILE A 407 -23.84 -1.01 11.03
N ILE A 408 -22.57 -1.34 11.26
CA ILE A 408 -21.99 -1.49 12.60
C ILE A 408 -21.72 -0.09 13.20
N PRO A 409 -22.40 0.31 14.30
CA PRO A 409 -22.03 1.55 15.00
C PRO A 409 -20.75 1.34 15.83
N LEU A 410 -19.68 2.06 15.50
CA LEU A 410 -18.43 2.04 16.27
C LEU A 410 -18.52 3.10 17.37
N GLU A 411 -18.60 2.65 18.61
CA GLU A 411 -18.76 3.53 19.77
C GLU A 411 -17.40 3.90 20.37
N HIS A 412 -17.34 5.07 21.02
CA HIS A 412 -16.13 5.53 21.69
C HIS A 412 -15.57 4.49 22.68
N GLY A 413 -14.28 4.16 22.52
CA GLY A 413 -13.55 3.25 23.41
C GLY A 413 -13.92 1.79 23.25
N LYS A 414 -14.66 1.43 22.20
CA LYS A 414 -15.01 0.05 21.85
C LYS A 414 -14.45 -0.33 20.49
N ASP A 415 -14.21 -1.62 20.31
CA ASP A 415 -13.84 -2.21 19.05
C ASP A 415 -14.99 -3.00 18.42
N ALA A 416 -14.90 -3.20 17.11
CA ALA A 416 -15.74 -4.14 16.39
C ALA A 416 -14.98 -4.78 15.23
N ASP A 417 -15.27 -6.05 14.96
CA ASP A 417 -14.81 -6.74 13.77
C ASP A 417 -15.71 -6.38 12.58
N THR A 418 -15.10 -5.90 11.50
CA THR A 418 -15.78 -5.53 10.25
C THR A 418 -15.58 -6.56 9.14
N GLY A 419 -14.93 -7.70 9.45
CA GLY A 419 -14.59 -8.79 8.54
C GLY A 419 -13.19 -8.67 7.94
N ALA A 420 -12.84 -7.51 7.39
CA ALA A 420 -11.50 -7.27 6.86
C ALA A 420 -10.50 -6.87 7.97
N VAL A 421 -10.96 -5.99 8.86
CA VAL A 421 -10.17 -5.40 9.95
C VAL A 421 -11.01 -5.29 11.21
N ARG A 422 -10.34 -5.24 12.36
CA ARG A 422 -10.96 -4.84 13.63
C ARG A 422 -10.74 -3.35 13.82
N VAL A 423 -11.78 -2.60 14.14
CA VAL A 423 -11.70 -1.14 14.29
C VAL A 423 -12.04 -0.75 15.71
N THR A 424 -11.14 -0.01 16.36
CA THR A 424 -11.43 0.71 17.62
C THR A 424 -11.60 2.18 17.32
N ALA A 425 -12.67 2.80 17.82
CA ALA A 425 -12.99 4.20 17.55
C ALA A 425 -12.79 5.07 18.81
N ALA A 426 -12.16 6.24 18.66
CA ALA A 426 -11.85 7.12 19.79
C ALA A 426 -12.11 8.60 19.45
N ASN A 427 -12.59 9.33 20.45
CA ASN A 427 -12.93 10.75 20.37
C ASN A 427 -12.02 11.55 21.31
N TYR A 428 -11.39 12.60 20.78
CA TYR A 428 -10.56 13.55 21.50
C TYR A 428 -11.13 14.98 21.52
N ILE A 429 -12.30 15.20 20.91
CA ILE A 429 -12.93 16.51 20.75
C ILE A 429 -14.19 16.58 21.61
N ALA A 430 -14.29 17.66 22.40
CA ALA A 430 -15.44 17.89 23.24
C ALA A 430 -16.66 18.33 22.41
N GLY A 431 -17.83 17.82 22.79
CA GLY A 431 -19.12 18.12 22.16
C GLY A 431 -20.14 18.68 23.16
N ARG A 432 -21.37 18.86 22.70
CA ARG A 432 -22.44 19.53 23.47
C ARG A 432 -22.88 18.74 24.71
N ASP A 433 -22.91 17.41 24.61
CA ASP A 433 -23.24 16.46 25.69
C ASP A 433 -22.07 15.51 25.97
N SER A 434 -20.86 16.07 26.03
CA SER A 434 -19.66 15.32 26.39
C SER A 434 -19.65 15.04 27.89
N GLU A 435 -19.98 13.81 28.28
CA GLU A 435 -19.39 12.98 29.36
C GLU A 435 -20.35 11.80 29.67
N PRO A 436 -19.82 10.60 30.00
CA PRO A 436 -18.63 10.48 30.84
C PRO A 436 -17.52 9.56 30.30
N ALA A 437 -16.79 9.97 29.26
CA ALA A 437 -15.47 9.44 28.88
C ALA A 437 -14.95 10.11 27.59
N LEU A 438 -14.54 11.38 27.61
CA LEU A 438 -13.77 11.95 26.50
C LEU A 438 -12.29 11.63 26.71
N TYR A 439 -11.56 11.17 25.68
CA TYR A 439 -10.11 11.05 25.78
C TYR A 439 -9.48 12.45 25.67
N ARG A 440 -8.69 12.82 26.67
CA ARG A 440 -8.06 14.14 26.79
C ARG A 440 -6.56 14.05 26.60
N ASN A 441 -5.95 12.90 26.85
CA ASN A 441 -4.51 12.69 26.78
C ASN A 441 -4.17 11.41 25.98
N PRO A 442 -2.95 11.32 25.42
CA PRO A 442 -2.48 10.11 24.73
C PRO A 442 -2.68 8.81 25.52
N GLN A 443 -2.49 8.86 26.84
CA GLN A 443 -2.57 7.71 27.75
C GLN A 443 -3.99 7.16 27.89
N ASP A 444 -5.01 7.95 27.58
CA ASP A 444 -6.41 7.51 27.66
C ASP A 444 -6.71 6.42 26.61
N SER A 445 -5.91 6.35 25.54
CA SER A 445 -5.96 5.25 24.56
C SER A 445 -5.43 3.91 25.08
N GLY A 446 -4.98 3.82 26.33
CA GLY A 446 -4.40 2.60 26.90
C GLY A 446 -5.35 1.39 26.93
N ALA A 447 -6.67 1.60 26.85
CA ALA A 447 -7.63 0.50 26.72
C ALA A 447 -7.42 -0.34 25.45
N VAL A 448 -6.88 0.27 24.38
CA VAL A 448 -6.58 -0.39 23.09
C VAL A 448 -5.55 -1.50 23.26
N CYS A 449 -4.64 -1.39 24.22
CA CYS A 449 -3.61 -2.40 24.51
C CYS A 449 -4.17 -3.75 24.99
N ASN A 450 -5.46 -3.83 25.34
CA ASN A 450 -6.10 -5.07 25.80
C ASN A 450 -6.93 -5.76 24.71
N LEU A 451 -6.89 -5.26 23.47
CA LEU A 451 -7.65 -5.81 22.34
C LEU A 451 -6.84 -6.88 21.60
N ASP A 452 -7.51 -7.89 21.04
CA ASP A 452 -6.81 -8.80 20.13
C ASP A 452 -6.56 -8.12 18.78
N ALA A 453 -5.35 -8.30 18.26
CA ALA A 453 -4.90 -7.72 16.99
C ALA A 453 -5.30 -8.53 15.74
N ALA A 454 -6.16 -9.55 15.87
CA ALA A 454 -6.61 -10.42 14.78
C ALA A 454 -8.15 -10.34 14.61
N PRO A 455 -8.67 -9.98 13.41
CA PRO A 455 -7.96 -9.43 12.23
C PRO A 455 -7.22 -8.11 12.55
N PRO A 456 -6.35 -7.59 11.66
CA PRO A 456 -5.54 -6.40 11.93
C PRO A 456 -6.31 -5.26 12.57
N LEU A 457 -5.74 -4.70 13.64
CA LEU A 457 -6.37 -3.65 14.44
C LEU A 457 -6.09 -2.26 13.84
N VAL A 458 -7.16 -1.53 13.58
CA VAL A 458 -7.17 -0.16 13.08
C VAL A 458 -7.74 0.77 14.15
N ALA A 459 -7.04 1.87 14.45
CA ALA A 459 -7.56 2.91 15.32
C ALA A 459 -8.16 4.04 14.48
N PHE A 460 -9.46 4.28 14.62
CA PHE A 460 -10.18 5.34 13.92
C PHE A 460 -10.45 6.53 14.85
N MET A 461 -9.75 7.63 14.61
CA MET A 461 -9.56 8.72 15.55
C MET A 461 -10.31 9.98 15.10
N HIS A 462 -11.24 10.44 15.93
CA HIS A 462 -11.82 11.77 15.80
C HIS A 462 -11.02 12.74 16.67
N TRP A 463 -10.14 13.52 16.06
CA TRP A 463 -9.13 14.32 16.76
C TRP A 463 -8.61 15.50 15.93
N GLY A 464 -7.60 16.20 16.45
CA GLY A 464 -6.87 17.21 15.70
C GLY A 464 -7.55 18.57 15.67
N ARG A 465 -6.90 19.52 15.01
CA ARG A 465 -7.38 20.89 14.86
C ARG A 465 -8.08 21.02 13.51
N GLU A 466 -9.24 21.65 13.48
CA GLU A 466 -9.94 21.97 12.24
C GLU A 466 -9.03 22.68 11.22
N TYR A 467 -9.23 22.34 9.95
CA TYR A 467 -8.54 22.86 8.78
C TYR A 467 -7.01 22.72 8.86
N THR A 468 -6.58 21.52 9.28
CA THR A 468 -5.18 21.09 9.22
C THR A 468 -5.07 19.71 8.59
N SER A 469 -4.02 19.51 7.79
CA SER A 469 -3.71 18.25 7.10
C SER A 469 -2.58 17.45 7.77
N GLU A 470 -1.98 17.98 8.83
CA GLU A 470 -0.81 17.40 9.50
C GLU A 470 -1.00 17.27 11.01
N ALA A 471 -0.48 16.17 11.57
CA ALA A 471 -0.55 15.87 12.98
C ALA A 471 0.31 16.80 13.85
N GLY A 472 -0.27 17.31 14.94
CA GLY A 472 0.41 18.02 15.99
C GLY A 472 1.18 17.09 16.95
N SER A 473 1.78 17.65 17.99
CA SER A 473 2.56 16.89 18.96
C SER A 473 1.71 15.85 19.72
N LYS A 474 0.49 16.23 20.10
CA LYS A 474 -0.44 15.37 20.85
C LYS A 474 -0.89 14.16 20.02
N GLU A 475 -1.24 14.36 18.75
CA GLU A 475 -1.66 13.25 17.88
C GLU A 475 -0.48 12.34 17.55
N ARG A 476 0.73 12.88 17.36
CA ARG A 476 1.95 12.07 17.20
C ARG A 476 2.30 11.26 18.45
N GLU A 477 2.10 11.83 19.64
CA GLU A 477 2.31 11.09 20.90
C GLU A 477 1.27 9.98 21.06
N THR A 478 0.00 10.29 20.79
CA THR A 478 -1.10 9.30 20.81
C THR A 478 -0.83 8.17 19.82
N ALA A 479 -0.35 8.49 18.61
CA ALA A 479 0.00 7.50 17.61
C ALA A 479 1.11 6.55 18.07
N ARG A 480 2.12 7.05 18.81
CA ARG A 480 3.16 6.20 19.42
C ARG A 480 2.60 5.27 20.50
N VAL A 481 1.66 5.75 21.32
CA VAL A 481 0.99 4.90 22.32
C VAL A 481 0.19 3.79 21.64
N LEU A 482 -0.61 4.13 20.64
CA LEU A 482 -1.41 3.17 19.86
C LEU A 482 -0.55 2.14 19.14
N ALA A 483 0.56 2.56 18.54
CA ALA A 483 1.52 1.66 17.91
C ALA A 483 2.06 0.63 18.92
N GLY A 484 2.40 1.07 20.14
CA GLY A 484 2.82 0.17 21.23
C GLY A 484 1.73 -0.80 21.71
N CYS A 485 0.46 -0.54 21.39
CA CYS A 485 -0.68 -1.40 21.69
C CYS A 485 -0.99 -2.42 20.58
N GLY A 486 -0.19 -2.51 19.51
CA GLY A 486 -0.42 -3.45 18.41
C GLY A 486 -1.38 -2.96 17.32
N VAL A 487 -1.72 -1.66 17.29
CA VAL A 487 -2.42 -1.04 16.17
C VAL A 487 -1.52 -1.04 14.94
N GLN A 488 -2.05 -1.45 13.78
CA GLN A 488 -1.30 -1.51 12.52
C GLN A 488 -1.58 -0.31 11.60
N VAL A 489 -2.78 0.27 11.69
CA VAL A 489 -3.16 1.47 10.94
C VAL A 489 -3.87 2.45 11.86
N ILE A 490 -3.49 3.72 11.78
CA ILE A 490 -4.16 4.83 12.46
C ILE A 490 -4.80 5.71 11.39
N VAL A 491 -6.11 5.87 11.46
CA VAL A 491 -6.91 6.67 10.54
C VAL A 491 -7.54 7.79 11.33
N GLY A 492 -7.34 9.05 10.91
CA GLY A 492 -8.01 10.18 11.56
C GLY A 492 -9.13 10.79 10.73
N ALA A 493 -10.00 11.52 11.41
CA ALA A 493 -11.10 12.32 10.85
C ALA A 493 -11.16 13.69 11.58
N HIS A 494 -12.32 14.38 11.54
CA HIS A 494 -12.60 15.67 12.23
C HIS A 494 -11.93 16.93 11.67
N SER A 495 -10.68 16.88 11.22
CA SER A 495 -9.99 18.12 10.84
C SER A 495 -10.62 18.82 9.61
N HIS A 496 -11.60 18.20 8.95
CA HIS A 496 -12.23 18.63 7.70
C HIS A 496 -11.27 18.81 6.52
N GLN A 497 -9.97 18.55 6.71
CA GLN A 497 -8.94 18.66 5.70
C GLN A 497 -8.14 17.36 5.64
N ALA A 498 -8.23 16.66 4.52
CA ALA A 498 -7.51 15.43 4.28
C ALA A 498 -5.99 15.65 4.33
N SER A 499 -5.27 14.64 4.83
CA SER A 499 -3.83 14.52 4.67
C SER A 499 -3.45 14.46 3.19
N VAL A 500 -2.19 14.79 2.89
CA VAL A 500 -1.66 14.76 1.52
C VAL A 500 -0.89 13.47 1.20
N ARG A 501 -0.60 12.65 2.22
CA ARG A 501 0.13 11.39 2.12
C ARG A 501 -0.19 10.48 3.31
N VAL A 502 0.21 9.23 3.19
CA VAL A 502 0.36 8.30 4.31
C VAL A 502 1.69 8.60 5.00
N ASP A 503 1.67 8.77 6.33
CA ASP A 503 2.86 8.85 7.17
C ASP A 503 3.10 7.52 7.89
N ASN A 504 4.29 7.34 8.47
CA ASN A 504 4.59 6.22 9.36
C ASN A 504 4.90 6.73 10.76
N VAL A 505 4.50 5.97 11.78
CA VAL A 505 4.89 6.26 13.16
C VAL A 505 6.40 5.99 13.29
N PRO A 506 7.24 6.99 13.64
CA PRO A 506 8.69 6.81 13.60
C PRO A 506 9.18 5.63 14.46
N GLY A 507 9.96 4.74 13.84
CA GLY A 507 10.52 3.55 14.50
C GLY A 507 9.48 2.47 14.84
N GLN A 508 8.32 2.48 14.17
CA GLN A 508 7.25 1.51 14.37
C GLN A 508 6.70 1.06 13.01
N ALA A 509 6.22 -0.19 12.94
CA ALA A 509 5.60 -0.78 11.75
C ALA A 509 4.13 -0.36 11.59
N VAL A 510 3.83 0.95 11.71
CA VAL A 510 2.45 1.47 11.78
C VAL A 510 2.25 2.64 10.83
N SER A 511 1.32 2.47 9.90
CA SER A 511 0.90 3.54 8.99
C SER A 511 -0.10 4.48 9.67
N MET A 512 -0.01 5.77 9.35
CA MET A 512 -0.85 6.82 9.92
C MET A 512 -1.33 7.76 8.81
N VAL A 513 -2.64 7.96 8.75
CA VAL A 513 -3.26 9.07 8.02
C VAL A 513 -3.88 9.99 9.06
N TYR A 514 -3.36 11.22 9.16
CA TYR A 514 -3.80 12.15 10.20
C TYR A 514 -5.26 12.53 10.10
N SER A 515 -5.77 12.74 8.88
CA SER A 515 -7.18 13.04 8.63
C SER A 515 -7.58 12.66 7.22
N LEU A 516 -8.81 12.17 7.06
CA LEU A 516 -9.45 11.95 5.76
C LEU A 516 -10.31 13.13 5.27
N GLY A 517 -10.46 14.17 6.11
CA GLY A 517 -11.29 15.33 5.81
C GLY A 517 -12.78 14.98 5.68
N ASN A 518 -13.48 15.62 4.76
CA ASN A 518 -14.92 15.45 4.58
C ASN A 518 -15.23 14.48 3.43
N LEU A 519 -15.87 13.34 3.71
CA LEU A 519 -16.39 12.50 2.63
C LEU A 519 -17.68 13.12 2.06
N LEU A 520 -18.73 13.22 2.87
CA LEU A 520 -20.01 13.82 2.49
C LEU A 520 -20.39 14.87 3.53
N PHE A 521 -20.06 16.13 3.29
CA PHE A 521 -20.28 17.22 4.24
C PHE A 521 -20.53 18.54 3.50
N ASP A 522 -21.36 19.42 4.05
CA ASP A 522 -21.78 20.67 3.42
C ASP A 522 -20.77 21.84 3.52
N GLN A 523 -19.54 21.57 3.93
CA GLN A 523 -18.49 22.59 3.97
C GLN A 523 -17.81 22.72 2.61
N SER A 524 -17.80 23.95 2.08
CA SER A 524 -17.29 24.26 0.75
C SER A 524 -16.07 25.17 0.76
N MET A 525 -15.27 25.22 1.81
CA MET A 525 -14.02 26.01 1.82
C MET A 525 -12.92 25.29 1.04
N ASP A 526 -11.92 26.00 0.51
CA ASP A 526 -10.81 25.37 -0.23
C ASP A 526 -9.97 24.42 0.64
N LYS A 527 -9.94 24.69 1.95
CA LYS A 527 -9.32 23.79 2.93
C LYS A 527 -10.17 22.56 3.27
N SER A 528 -11.45 22.55 2.91
CA SER A 528 -12.34 21.41 3.14
C SER A 528 -12.16 20.38 2.02
N THR A 529 -11.18 19.48 2.21
CA THR A 529 -10.79 18.46 1.23
C THR A 529 -11.27 17.07 1.64
N SER A 530 -11.22 16.14 0.69
CA SER A 530 -11.74 14.78 0.84
C SER A 530 -10.70 13.76 0.39
N ALA A 531 -10.59 12.64 1.10
CA ALA A 531 -9.85 11.48 0.64
C ALA A 531 -10.49 10.18 1.14
N LEU A 532 -10.26 9.11 0.39
CA LEU A 532 -10.50 7.75 0.83
C LEU A 532 -9.16 7.08 1.15
N LEU A 533 -9.13 6.29 2.21
CA LEU A 533 -8.00 5.41 2.51
C LEU A 533 -8.36 3.97 2.12
N GLU A 534 -7.69 3.45 1.10
CA GLU A 534 -7.69 2.02 0.79
C GLU A 534 -6.78 1.30 1.78
N VAL A 535 -7.29 0.26 2.44
CA VAL A 535 -6.52 -0.65 3.30
C VAL A 535 -6.62 -2.05 2.70
N ARG A 536 -5.47 -2.61 2.31
CA ARG A 536 -5.33 -3.98 1.82
C ARG A 536 -4.74 -4.84 2.91
N VAL A 537 -5.35 -5.99 3.16
CA VAL A 537 -4.92 -6.98 4.15
C VAL A 537 -4.52 -8.26 3.43
N PHE A 538 -3.27 -8.67 3.62
CA PHE A 538 -2.69 -9.86 2.99
C PHE A 538 -2.83 -11.11 3.89
N GLY A 539 -2.54 -12.29 3.32
CA GLY A 539 -2.64 -13.58 4.03
C GLY A 539 -1.75 -13.68 5.26
N SER A 540 -0.59 -13.02 5.24
CA SER A 540 0.35 -12.91 6.35
C SER A 540 -0.15 -12.05 7.52
N GLY A 541 -1.26 -11.31 7.33
CA GLY A 541 -1.79 -10.35 8.28
C GLY A 541 -1.19 -8.95 8.17
N THR A 542 -0.20 -8.74 7.29
CA THR A 542 0.32 -7.41 6.98
C THR A 542 -0.72 -6.56 6.25
N VAL A 543 -0.53 -5.25 6.32
CA VAL A 543 -1.42 -4.25 5.75
C VAL A 543 -0.65 -3.27 4.87
N PHE A 544 -1.27 -2.90 3.74
CA PHE A 544 -0.79 -1.82 2.88
C PHE A 544 -1.89 -0.77 2.72
N THR A 545 -1.50 0.50 2.77
CA THR A 545 -2.44 1.62 2.76
C THR A 545 -2.18 2.58 1.62
N ARG A 546 -3.25 3.10 1.02
CA ARG A 546 -3.16 4.12 -0.03
C ARG A 546 -4.18 5.23 0.19
N LEU A 547 -3.71 6.46 0.15
CA LEU A 547 -4.57 7.63 0.21
C LEU A 547 -4.96 8.06 -1.20
N ILE A 548 -6.27 8.11 -1.47
CA ILE A 548 -6.84 8.46 -2.76
C ILE A 548 -7.63 9.74 -2.59
N GLY A 549 -7.14 10.83 -3.18
CA GLY A 549 -7.79 12.12 -3.10
C GLY A 549 -9.14 12.13 -3.83
N LEU A 550 -10.13 12.78 -3.24
CA LEU A 550 -11.43 13.01 -3.84
C LEU A 550 -11.70 14.51 -4.00
N PRO A 551 -12.51 14.92 -4.99
CA PRO A 551 -13.00 16.29 -5.03
C PRO A 551 -13.89 16.56 -3.80
N ASN A 552 -14.11 17.84 -3.49
CA ASN A 552 -15.14 18.21 -2.51
C ASN A 552 -16.52 17.80 -3.07
N LEU A 553 -17.10 16.72 -2.51
CA LEU A 553 -18.31 16.10 -3.06
C LEU A 553 -19.55 17.00 -2.93
N PHE A 554 -19.57 17.95 -2.00
CA PHE A 554 -20.63 18.94 -1.91
C PHE A 554 -20.58 19.97 -3.04
N ARG A 555 -19.40 20.50 -3.37
CA ARG A 555 -19.22 21.36 -4.56
C ARG A 555 -19.55 20.59 -5.83
N PHE A 556 -19.11 19.34 -5.92
CA PHE A 556 -19.35 18.46 -7.06
C PHE A 556 -20.85 18.21 -7.29
N GLY A 557 -21.59 17.82 -6.24
CA GLY A 557 -23.04 17.58 -6.35
C GLY A 557 -23.84 18.85 -6.66
N ASN A 558 -23.49 19.99 -6.04
CA ASN A 558 -24.12 21.28 -6.37
C ASN A 558 -23.95 21.69 -7.84
N ALA A 559 -22.80 21.39 -8.43
CA ALA A 559 -22.56 21.69 -9.84
C ALA A 559 -23.49 20.88 -10.76
N HIS A 560 -23.74 19.60 -10.43
CA HIS A 560 -24.68 18.74 -11.17
C HIS A 560 -26.12 19.21 -11.01
N MET A 561 -26.56 19.43 -9.77
CA MET A 561 -27.91 19.94 -9.47
C MET A 561 -28.23 21.24 -10.24
N ARG A 562 -27.24 22.14 -10.41
CA ARG A 562 -27.43 23.39 -11.17
C ARG A 562 -27.47 23.17 -12.68
N ALA A 563 -26.70 22.21 -13.20
CA ALA A 563 -26.69 21.91 -14.64
C ALA A 563 -28.06 21.40 -15.10
N GLU A 564 -28.73 20.58 -14.29
CA GLU A 564 -30.04 20.03 -14.60
C GLU A 564 -31.19 21.05 -14.51
N THR A 565 -31.03 22.12 -13.71
CA THR A 565 -32.02 23.21 -13.67
C THR A 565 -31.98 24.18 -14.87
N VAL A 566 -31.00 24.02 -15.77
CA VAL A 566 -30.80 24.90 -16.94
C VAL A 566 -31.24 24.24 -18.26
N GLU A 567 -31.50 22.93 -18.26
CA GLU A 567 -32.22 22.20 -19.32
C GLU A 567 -33.73 22.16 -19.04
#